data_AF-A0A930YBA8-F1
#
_entry.id   AF-A0A930YBA8-F1
#
_cell.length_a   1.000
_cell.length_b   1.000
_cell.length_c   1.000
_cell.angle_alpha   90.00
_cell.angle_beta   90.00
_cell.angle_gamma   90.00
#
_symmetry.space_group_name_H-M   'P 1'
#
loop_
_entity.id
_entity.type
_entity.pdbx_description
1 polymer ?
#
loop_
_entity_poly.entity_id
_entity_poly.type
_entity_poly.pdbx_seq_one_letter_code
_entity_poly.pdbx_strand_id
1 'polypeptide(L)'
;MTTTSTPGPTMLDAASLLCEVADELVVRSARDTHTAWLDRLYGVQRTVSGATRPAVHESLHRGIATAVYAGVGGGLRAASTGLDKLAATGVGPHLEQGRRGRFVSSAVNGLIGDRLLRERPQMAIPMAVRHHGADVVPDGPGLAEAFPDATGRLVVFLHGLCENESYWNHRRERLGTTYPEALAEAGWTPLMLRANTGLPLRENGAALTGLLQQVVESWPVPVERIALVGHSMGGLVLRAAGAVASDIDEPWTALVSDVVSLGTPHLGAPVATGVGHGSTGLSWLPETAAFGRILEQRSAGVRDLVRGLAEDVPPLPHARYHLVAATLTSSRRHPVGATVGDLLVSPSSAWGRDRRGRELFPGADVLHVGRTDHFGLLCHPRVLESLLTWLA
;
A
#
# COMPACT_ATOMS: atom_id res chain seq x y z
N MET A 1 3.11 24.64 -26.46
CA MET A 1 1.85 24.61 -25.69
C MET A 1 2.23 24.28 -24.27
N THR A 2 2.27 25.28 -23.39
CA THR A 2 2.51 25.09 -21.97
C THR A 2 1.31 24.33 -21.40
N THR A 3 1.50 23.06 -21.08
CA THR A 3 0.53 22.28 -20.31
C THR A 3 0.39 22.98 -18.96
N THR A 4 -0.73 23.68 -18.77
CA THR A 4 -1.11 24.20 -17.46
C THR A 4 -1.29 23.00 -16.55
N SER A 5 -0.29 22.71 -15.72
CA SER A 5 -0.38 21.69 -14.68
C SER A 5 -1.59 22.06 -13.82
N THR A 6 -2.64 21.24 -13.82
CA THR A 6 -3.72 21.40 -12.86
C THR A 6 -3.06 21.39 -11.47
N PRO A 7 -3.30 22.40 -10.62
CA PRO A 7 -2.67 22.44 -9.30
C PRO A 7 -3.02 21.14 -8.56
N GLY A 8 -1.98 20.41 -8.14
CA GLY A 8 -2.13 19.12 -7.47
C GLY A 8 -2.87 19.25 -6.13
N PRO A 9 -3.32 18.12 -5.55
CA PRO A 9 -4.17 18.12 -4.36
C PRO A 9 -3.52 18.89 -3.21
N THR A 10 -4.35 19.56 -2.43
CA THR A 10 -3.97 20.38 -1.27
C THR A 10 -4.27 19.67 0.04
N MET A 11 -3.78 20.21 1.16
CA MET A 11 -4.19 19.75 2.50
C MET A 11 -5.69 19.97 2.76
N LEU A 12 -6.36 20.88 2.05
CA LEU A 12 -7.80 21.08 2.15
C LEU A 12 -8.59 19.93 1.51
N ASP A 13 -8.11 19.38 0.38
CA ASP A 13 -8.68 18.17 -0.22
C ASP A 13 -8.61 16.98 0.76
N ALA A 14 -7.47 16.83 1.45
CA ALA A 14 -7.30 15.81 2.47
C ALA A 14 -8.23 16.03 3.68
N ALA A 15 -8.42 17.27 4.12
CA ALA A 15 -9.36 17.60 5.19
C ALA A 15 -10.82 17.35 4.80
N SER A 16 -11.20 17.66 3.56
CA SER A 16 -12.53 17.37 3.03
C SER A 16 -12.81 15.88 3.03
N LEU A 17 -11.87 15.09 2.51
CA LEU A 17 -11.95 13.63 2.51
C LEU A 17 -12.06 13.07 3.94
N LEU A 18 -11.36 13.66 4.91
CA LEU A 18 -11.48 13.28 6.32
C LEU A 18 -12.90 13.52 6.85
N CYS A 19 -13.53 14.65 6.54
CA CYS A 19 -14.91 14.94 6.93
C CYS A 19 -15.90 13.93 6.31
N GLU A 20 -15.71 13.58 5.04
CA GLU A 20 -16.51 12.59 4.34
C GLU A 20 -16.34 11.20 4.98
N VAL A 21 -15.11 10.74 5.16
CA VAL A 21 -14.81 9.46 5.81
C VAL A 21 -15.34 9.42 7.24
N ALA A 22 -15.28 10.52 7.99
CA ALA A 22 -15.84 10.60 9.34
C ALA A 22 -17.37 10.43 9.36
N ASP A 23 -18.10 11.03 8.41
CA ASP A 23 -19.54 10.84 8.29
C ASP A 23 -19.87 9.38 7.90
N GLU A 24 -19.22 8.89 6.86
CA GLU A 24 -19.51 7.57 6.29
C GLU A 24 -19.15 6.42 7.20
N LEU A 25 -18.04 6.53 7.94
CA LEU A 25 -17.59 5.48 8.84
C LEU A 25 -18.07 5.71 10.25
N VAL A 26 -17.72 6.83 10.87
CA VAL A 26 -17.85 6.99 12.31
C VAL A 26 -19.30 7.28 12.66
N VAL A 27 -19.90 8.29 12.03
CA VAL A 27 -21.27 8.70 12.32
C VAL A 27 -22.26 7.62 11.90
N ARG A 28 -22.13 7.07 10.69
CA ARG A 28 -22.98 5.99 10.19
C ARG A 28 -22.85 4.73 11.05
N SER A 29 -21.63 4.29 11.40
CA SER A 29 -21.44 3.11 12.25
C SER A 29 -22.01 3.30 13.65
N ALA A 30 -21.80 4.48 14.26
CA ALA A 30 -22.35 4.80 15.56
C ALA A 30 -23.89 4.80 15.53
N ARG A 31 -24.49 5.42 14.50
CA ARG A 31 -25.94 5.42 14.30
C ARG A 31 -26.49 4.01 14.18
N ASP A 32 -25.94 3.21 13.29
CA ASP A 32 -26.47 1.89 12.98
C ASP A 32 -26.33 0.94 14.19
N THR A 33 -25.21 1.03 14.92
CA THR A 33 -25.00 0.30 16.19
C THR A 33 -26.00 0.72 17.25
N HIS A 34 -26.21 2.03 17.41
CA HIS A 34 -27.18 2.59 18.34
C HIS A 34 -28.58 2.08 18.02
N THR A 35 -29.01 2.17 16.75
CA THR A 35 -30.34 1.70 16.33
C THR A 35 -30.53 0.20 16.53
N ALA A 36 -29.50 -0.61 16.27
CA ALA A 36 -29.56 -2.06 16.49
C ALA A 36 -29.73 -2.40 17.99
N TRP A 37 -29.04 -1.69 18.88
CA TRP A 37 -29.26 -1.84 20.32
C TRP A 37 -30.66 -1.43 20.76
N LEU A 38 -31.22 -0.36 20.19
CA LEU A 38 -32.61 0.02 20.47
C LEU A 38 -33.60 -1.04 20.00
N ASP A 39 -33.38 -1.62 18.82
CA ASP A 39 -34.22 -2.69 18.30
C ASP A 39 -34.19 -3.92 19.20
N ARG A 40 -33.01 -4.27 19.74
CA ARG A 40 -32.86 -5.37 20.69
C ARG A 40 -33.58 -5.08 22.01
N LEU A 41 -33.32 -3.93 22.63
CA LEU A 41 -33.86 -3.58 23.94
C LEU A 41 -35.39 -3.44 23.90
N TYR A 42 -35.91 -2.67 22.94
CA TYR A 42 -37.35 -2.48 22.81
C TYR A 42 -38.04 -3.73 22.24
N GLY A 43 -37.35 -4.55 21.44
CA GLY A 43 -37.85 -5.85 20.98
C GLY A 43 -38.10 -6.81 22.15
N VAL A 44 -37.13 -6.92 23.08
CA VAL A 44 -37.28 -7.72 24.30
C VAL A 44 -38.42 -7.17 25.17
N GLN A 45 -38.45 -5.85 25.38
CA GLN A 45 -39.51 -5.20 26.17
C GLN A 45 -40.90 -5.45 25.58
N ARG A 46 -41.07 -5.36 24.25
CA ARG A 46 -42.36 -5.64 23.58
C ARG A 46 -42.77 -7.10 23.70
N THR A 47 -41.81 -8.02 23.58
CA THR A 47 -42.05 -9.46 23.73
C THR A 47 -42.51 -9.79 25.14
N VAL A 48 -41.86 -9.21 26.16
CA VAL A 48 -42.21 -9.41 27.58
C VAL A 48 -43.55 -8.75 27.95
N SER A 49 -43.86 -7.59 27.37
CA SER A 49 -45.08 -6.84 27.68
C SER A 49 -46.30 -7.23 26.82
N GLY A 50 -46.13 -8.06 25.79
CA GLY A 50 -47.19 -8.39 24.83
C GLY A 50 -47.63 -7.21 23.96
N ALA A 51 -46.88 -6.11 23.96
CA ALA A 51 -47.23 -4.89 23.24
C ALA A 51 -47.01 -5.04 21.72
N THR A 52 -48.04 -4.75 20.94
CA THR A 52 -47.99 -4.80 19.46
C THR A 52 -47.53 -3.50 18.81
N ARG A 53 -47.37 -2.42 19.58
CA ARG A 53 -46.93 -1.10 19.10
C ARG A 53 -45.75 -0.55 19.92
N PRO A 54 -44.86 0.25 19.31
CA PRO A 54 -43.81 0.97 20.01
C PRO A 54 -44.38 1.87 21.10
N ALA A 55 -43.71 1.92 22.25
CA ALA A 55 -44.09 2.85 23.31
C ALA A 55 -43.72 4.30 22.94
N VAL A 56 -44.42 5.29 23.51
CA VAL A 56 -44.17 6.72 23.23
C VAL A 56 -42.72 7.12 23.50
N HIS A 57 -42.12 6.61 24.57
CA HIS A 57 -40.72 6.88 24.90
C HIS A 57 -39.74 6.23 23.90
N GLU A 58 -40.06 5.05 23.35
CA GLU A 58 -39.28 4.42 22.28
C GLU A 58 -39.29 5.30 21.02
N SER A 59 -40.47 5.75 20.61
CA SER A 59 -40.63 6.63 19.44
C SER A 59 -39.91 7.96 19.64
N LEU A 60 -40.00 8.56 20.83
CA LEU A 60 -39.32 9.81 21.17
C LEU A 60 -37.79 9.65 21.12
N HIS A 61 -37.26 8.58 21.72
CA HIS A 61 -35.83 8.30 21.73
C HIS A 61 -35.28 8.11 20.31
N ARG A 62 -36.00 7.36 19.47
CA ARG A 62 -35.64 7.16 18.06
C ARG A 62 -35.68 8.47 17.27
N GLY A 63 -36.69 9.32 17.52
CA GLY A 63 -36.79 10.64 16.89
C GLY A 63 -35.59 11.54 17.22
N ILE A 64 -35.21 11.62 18.50
CA ILE A 64 -34.05 12.40 18.96
C ILE A 64 -32.77 11.85 18.36
N ALA A 65 -32.53 10.54 18.47
CA ALA A 65 -31.33 9.92 17.92
C ALA A 65 -31.20 10.18 16.41
N THR A 66 -32.30 10.02 15.66
CA THR A 66 -32.33 10.30 14.22
C THR A 66 -31.97 11.75 13.92
N ALA A 67 -32.53 12.71 14.66
CA ALA A 67 -32.24 14.13 14.48
C ALA A 67 -30.76 14.45 14.78
N VAL A 68 -30.20 13.89 15.85
CA VAL A 68 -28.78 14.09 16.20
C VAL A 68 -27.86 13.54 15.11
N TYR A 69 -28.05 12.29 14.69
CA TYR A 69 -27.20 11.70 13.66
C TYR A 69 -27.36 12.38 12.29
N ALA A 70 -28.58 12.79 11.93
CA ALA A 70 -28.82 13.57 10.73
C ALA A 70 -28.15 14.95 10.78
N GLY A 71 -28.19 15.62 11.93
CA GLY A 71 -27.53 16.91 12.15
C GLY A 71 -26.01 16.83 12.06
N VAL A 72 -25.41 15.87 12.76
CA VAL A 72 -23.94 15.65 12.73
C VAL A 72 -23.48 15.29 11.32
N GLY A 73 -24.13 14.32 10.66
CA GLY A 73 -23.77 13.92 9.30
C GLY A 73 -24.05 15.00 8.26
N GLY A 74 -25.09 15.80 8.44
CA GLY A 74 -25.35 17.00 7.64
C GLY A 74 -24.24 18.05 7.78
N GLY A 75 -23.80 18.30 9.02
CA GLY A 75 -22.71 19.22 9.32
C GLY A 75 -21.37 18.81 8.70
N LEU A 76 -21.00 17.52 8.81
CA LEU A 76 -19.78 16.98 8.19
C LEU A 76 -19.81 17.07 6.67
N ARG A 77 -20.95 16.76 6.03
CA ARG A 77 -21.12 16.89 4.56
C ARG A 77 -21.05 18.35 4.11
N ALA A 78 -21.65 19.27 4.87
CA ALA A 78 -21.54 20.70 4.60
C ALA A 78 -20.09 21.20 4.75
N ALA A 79 -19.36 20.74 5.76
CA ALA A 79 -17.96 21.06 5.96
C ALA A 79 -17.07 20.53 4.82
N SER A 80 -17.26 19.27 4.41
CA SER A 80 -16.58 18.68 3.24
C SER A 80 -16.87 19.48 1.96
N THR A 81 -18.13 19.83 1.70
CA THR A 81 -18.51 20.66 0.55
C THR A 81 -17.84 22.04 0.59
N GLY A 82 -17.73 22.65 1.78
CA GLY A 82 -17.03 23.93 1.96
C GLY A 82 -15.53 23.81 1.71
N LEU A 83 -14.90 22.75 2.23
CA LEU A 83 -13.48 22.46 2.04
C LEU A 83 -13.16 22.15 0.58
N ASP A 84 -14.00 21.39 -0.13
CA ASP A 84 -13.84 21.12 -1.57
C ASP A 84 -13.90 22.40 -2.40
N LYS A 85 -14.83 23.31 -2.08
CA LYS A 85 -14.92 24.62 -2.74
C LYS A 85 -13.68 25.47 -2.50
N LEU A 86 -13.13 25.46 -1.27
CA LEU A 86 -11.90 26.17 -0.95
C LEU A 86 -10.69 25.52 -1.65
N ALA A 87 -10.60 24.19 -1.66
CA ALA A 87 -9.53 23.46 -2.34
C ALA A 87 -9.52 23.73 -3.84
N ALA A 88 -10.69 23.83 -4.47
CA ALA A 88 -10.83 24.18 -5.90
C ALA A 88 -10.29 25.58 -6.25
N THR A 89 -10.11 26.47 -5.26
CA THR A 89 -9.44 27.77 -5.48
C THR A 89 -7.91 27.66 -5.54
N GLY A 90 -7.35 26.48 -5.29
CA GLY A 90 -5.90 26.24 -5.23
C GLY A 90 -5.24 26.81 -3.98
N VAL A 91 -6.02 27.28 -3.00
CA VAL A 91 -5.51 27.87 -1.76
C VAL A 91 -5.11 26.78 -0.77
N GLY A 92 -3.89 26.87 -0.26
CA GLY A 92 -3.37 26.01 0.79
C GLY A 92 -2.10 25.27 0.39
N PRO A 93 -1.39 24.66 1.35
CA PRO A 93 -0.18 23.90 1.05
C PRO A 93 -0.53 22.66 0.21
N HIS A 94 0.24 22.43 -0.84
CA HIS A 94 0.09 21.22 -1.66
C HIS A 94 0.49 19.98 -0.86
N LEU A 95 -0.29 18.92 -1.04
CA LEU A 95 -0.16 17.67 -0.31
C LEU A 95 1.20 16.99 -0.57
N GLU A 96 1.73 17.09 -1.78
CA GLU A 96 2.95 16.37 -2.18
C GLU A 96 4.26 17.12 -1.88
N GLN A 97 4.20 18.40 -1.52
CA GLN A 97 5.42 19.23 -1.32
C GLN A 97 6.23 18.79 -0.08
N GLY A 98 5.55 18.43 1.02
CA GLY A 98 6.19 18.12 2.29
C GLY A 98 6.20 16.63 2.64
N ARG A 99 7.19 16.19 3.45
CA ARG A 99 7.25 14.80 3.98
C ARG A 99 5.96 14.36 4.66
N ARG A 100 5.36 15.22 5.49
CA ARG A 100 4.10 14.94 6.19
C ARG A 100 2.92 14.76 5.23
N GLY A 101 2.81 15.62 4.23
CA GLY A 101 1.73 15.53 3.25
C GLY A 101 1.86 14.27 2.36
N ARG A 102 3.08 13.91 1.94
CA ARG A 102 3.35 12.64 1.24
C ARG A 102 3.00 11.41 2.07
N PHE A 103 3.27 11.45 3.37
CA PHE A 103 2.84 10.39 4.28
C PHE A 103 1.30 10.28 4.33
N VAL A 104 0.59 11.40 4.47
CA VAL A 104 -0.87 11.42 4.47
C VAL A 104 -1.42 10.90 3.14
N SER A 105 -0.93 11.41 2.01
CA SER A 105 -1.31 10.98 0.66
C SER A 105 -1.16 9.47 0.48
N SER A 106 0.00 8.92 0.82
CA SER A 106 0.28 7.49 0.72
C SER A 106 -0.55 6.64 1.69
N ALA A 107 -0.78 7.10 2.92
CA ALA A 107 -1.62 6.39 3.87
C ALA A 107 -3.09 6.33 3.40
N VAL A 108 -3.61 7.44 2.89
CA VAL A 108 -4.97 7.51 2.36
C VAL A 108 -5.10 6.65 1.11
N ASN A 109 -4.17 6.74 0.16
CA ASN A 109 -4.17 5.91 -1.05
C ASN A 109 -3.99 4.42 -0.72
N GLY A 110 -3.15 4.06 0.25
CA GLY A 110 -3.05 2.67 0.70
C GLY A 110 -4.38 2.14 1.27
N LEU A 111 -5.12 2.97 2.01
CA LEU A 111 -6.37 2.58 2.65
C LEU A 111 -7.56 2.53 1.68
N ILE A 112 -7.71 3.53 0.80
CA ILE A 112 -8.89 3.73 -0.07
C ILE A 112 -8.54 4.18 -1.50
N GLY A 113 -7.34 3.88 -1.99
CA GLY A 113 -6.84 4.37 -3.29
C GLY A 113 -7.63 3.91 -4.51
N ASP A 114 -8.25 2.73 -4.46
CA ASP A 114 -9.18 2.21 -5.47
C ASP A 114 -10.49 3.02 -5.54
N ARG A 115 -10.95 3.52 -4.38
CA ARG A 115 -12.06 4.46 -4.30
C ARG A 115 -11.66 5.85 -4.80
N LEU A 116 -10.51 6.35 -4.36
CA LEU A 116 -10.00 7.66 -4.79
C LEU A 116 -9.84 7.75 -6.30
N LEU A 117 -9.31 6.71 -6.96
CA LEU A 117 -9.15 6.70 -8.40
C LEU A 117 -10.46 6.94 -9.15
N ARG A 118 -11.60 6.47 -8.62
CA ARG A 118 -12.93 6.62 -9.22
C ARG A 118 -13.62 7.92 -8.82
N GLU A 119 -13.53 8.29 -7.55
CA GLU A 119 -14.38 9.33 -6.95
C GLU A 119 -13.67 10.68 -6.80
N ARG A 120 -12.34 10.67 -6.63
CA ARG A 120 -11.48 11.86 -6.48
C ARG A 120 -10.12 11.63 -7.17
N PRO A 121 -10.08 11.46 -8.50
CA PRO A 121 -8.87 11.05 -9.23
C PRO A 121 -7.68 12.00 -9.02
N GLN A 122 -7.93 13.28 -8.73
CA GLN A 122 -6.90 14.26 -8.38
C GLN A 122 -6.14 13.95 -7.08
N MET A 123 -6.69 13.11 -6.20
CA MET A 123 -6.04 12.62 -4.97
C MET A 123 -5.43 11.23 -5.13
N ALA A 124 -5.71 10.55 -6.25
CA ALA A 124 -5.18 9.23 -6.51
C ALA A 124 -3.71 9.34 -6.93
N ILE A 125 -2.86 8.49 -6.37
CA ILE A 125 -1.44 8.45 -6.75
C ILE A 125 -1.32 7.78 -8.13
N PRO A 126 -0.82 8.45 -9.17
CA PRO A 126 -0.42 7.77 -10.40
C PRO A 126 0.85 6.95 -10.14
N MET A 127 1.01 5.83 -10.83
CA MET A 127 2.28 5.11 -10.81
C MET A 127 3.31 5.89 -11.63
N ALA A 128 4.46 6.21 -11.03
CA ALA A 128 5.47 7.03 -11.69
C ALA A 128 6.89 6.75 -11.16
N VAL A 129 7.87 7.04 -12.01
CA VAL A 129 9.27 7.26 -11.59
C VAL A 129 9.34 8.57 -10.82
N ARG A 130 10.04 8.56 -9.70
CA ARG A 130 10.16 9.71 -8.79
C ARG A 130 11.61 10.14 -8.67
N HIS A 131 11.85 11.42 -8.92
CA HIS A 131 13.15 12.05 -8.74
C HIS A 131 12.99 13.35 -7.96
N HIS A 132 13.77 13.52 -6.89
CA HIS A 132 13.71 14.68 -5.97
C HIS A 132 12.29 15.08 -5.49
N GLY A 133 11.39 14.11 -5.35
CA GLY A 133 10.02 14.37 -4.90
C GLY A 133 9.06 14.89 -5.98
N ALA A 134 9.43 14.79 -7.26
CA ALA A 134 8.57 15.05 -8.41
C ALA A 134 8.43 13.79 -9.29
N ASP A 135 7.34 13.73 -10.05
CA ASP A 135 7.16 12.70 -11.07
C ASP A 135 8.04 13.01 -12.26
N VAL A 136 8.75 12.01 -12.75
CA VAL A 136 9.53 12.09 -13.97
C VAL A 136 8.64 11.65 -15.13
N VAL A 137 8.58 12.47 -16.17
CA VAL A 137 7.93 12.07 -17.42
C VAL A 137 8.76 10.94 -18.03
N PRO A 138 8.20 9.75 -18.27
CA PRO A 138 8.96 8.59 -18.77
C PRO A 138 9.18 8.70 -20.29
N ASP A 139 9.68 9.83 -20.77
CA ASP A 139 10.12 10.03 -22.16
C ASP A 139 11.62 10.34 -22.20
N GLY A 140 12.21 10.31 -23.40
CA GLY A 140 13.66 10.52 -23.56
C GLY A 140 14.16 11.81 -22.90
N PRO A 141 13.54 12.99 -23.17
CA PRO A 141 13.91 14.23 -22.52
C PRO A 141 13.76 14.23 -21.00
N GLY A 142 12.62 13.78 -20.47
CA GLY A 142 12.33 13.77 -19.04
C GLY A 142 13.25 12.83 -18.26
N LEU A 143 13.56 11.67 -18.83
CA LEU A 143 14.51 10.72 -18.26
C LEU A 143 15.94 11.24 -18.32
N ALA A 144 16.36 11.87 -19.43
CA ALA A 144 17.71 12.45 -19.55
C ALA A 144 17.91 13.64 -18.60
N GLU A 145 16.87 14.46 -18.38
CA GLU A 145 16.91 15.56 -17.40
C GLU A 145 17.01 15.02 -15.97
N ALA A 146 16.22 14.00 -15.63
CA ALA A 146 16.22 13.42 -14.30
C ALA A 146 17.47 12.59 -13.99
N PHE A 147 18.05 11.93 -15.00
CA PHE A 147 19.19 11.02 -14.85
C PHE A 147 20.31 11.38 -15.84
N PRO A 148 21.02 12.50 -15.64
CA PRO A 148 22.09 12.94 -16.54
C PRO A 148 23.27 11.97 -16.58
N ASP A 149 23.50 11.24 -15.48
CA ASP A 149 24.56 10.23 -15.34
C ASP A 149 24.00 8.79 -15.47
N ALA A 150 22.93 8.62 -16.28
CA ALA A 150 22.29 7.32 -16.49
C ALA A 150 23.27 6.26 -17.02
N THR A 151 23.22 5.07 -16.43
CA THR A 151 23.96 3.88 -16.87
C THR A 151 22.99 2.87 -17.50
N GLY A 152 23.52 1.84 -18.18
CA GLY A 152 22.73 0.72 -18.68
C GLY A 152 22.24 -0.26 -17.59
N ARG A 153 22.61 -0.04 -16.31
CA ARG A 153 22.25 -0.93 -15.19
C ARG A 153 21.24 -0.23 -14.30
N LEU A 154 19.99 -0.68 -14.33
CA LEU A 154 18.90 -0.07 -13.57
C LEU A 154 18.55 -0.86 -12.32
N VAL A 155 18.44 -0.18 -11.18
CA VAL A 155 17.88 -0.81 -9.97
C VAL A 155 16.59 -0.12 -9.57
N VAL A 156 15.47 -0.84 -9.70
CA VAL A 156 14.12 -0.32 -9.46
C VAL A 156 13.72 -0.58 -8.02
N PHE A 157 13.36 0.48 -7.30
CA PHE A 157 12.92 0.41 -5.91
C PHE A 157 11.42 0.68 -5.79
N LEU A 158 10.68 -0.28 -5.24
CA LEU A 158 9.24 -0.15 -5.02
C LEU A 158 8.85 -0.36 -3.55
N HIS A 159 8.19 0.66 -2.99
CA HIS A 159 7.81 0.73 -1.58
C HIS A 159 6.61 -0.17 -1.22
N GLY A 160 6.38 -0.35 0.08
CA GLY A 160 5.27 -1.12 0.64
C GLY A 160 3.95 -0.37 0.76
N LEU A 161 2.94 -1.04 1.34
CA LEU A 161 1.61 -0.48 1.59
C LEU A 161 1.68 0.76 2.49
N CYS A 162 0.97 1.83 2.11
CA CYS A 162 0.96 3.13 2.81
C CYS A 162 2.33 3.84 2.88
N GLU A 163 3.35 3.30 2.22
CA GLU A 163 4.67 3.91 2.11
C GLU A 163 4.76 4.80 0.86
N ASN A 164 5.93 5.41 0.68
CA ASN A 164 6.30 6.13 -0.53
C ASN A 164 7.80 6.00 -0.79
N GLU A 165 8.26 6.53 -1.92
CA GLU A 165 9.66 6.48 -2.35
C GLU A 165 10.64 7.02 -1.31
N SER A 166 10.21 7.95 -0.44
CA SER A 166 11.10 8.54 0.55
C SER A 166 11.45 7.58 1.70
N TYR A 167 10.77 6.45 1.84
CA TYR A 167 11.08 5.41 2.83
C TYR A 167 12.42 4.73 2.57
N TRP A 168 12.94 4.76 1.34
CA TRP A 168 14.29 4.28 1.04
C TRP A 168 15.39 5.18 1.61
N ASN A 169 15.04 6.40 2.05
CA ASN A 169 15.91 7.29 2.83
C ASN A 169 15.79 7.08 4.34
N HIS A 170 15.12 6.00 4.80
CA HIS A 170 14.91 5.75 6.22
C HIS A 170 16.24 5.66 6.97
N ARG A 171 16.39 6.49 8.02
CA ARG A 171 17.60 6.60 8.85
C ARG A 171 18.89 6.97 8.10
N ARG A 172 18.80 7.54 6.89
CA ARG A 172 19.95 8.07 6.13
C ARG A 172 20.87 8.94 6.98
N GLU A 173 20.33 9.94 7.69
CA GLU A 173 21.12 10.85 8.55
C GLU A 173 21.93 10.13 9.64
N ARG A 174 21.44 8.99 10.13
CA ARG A 174 22.12 8.20 11.16
C ARG A 174 23.14 7.21 10.58
N LEU A 175 22.89 6.69 9.38
CA LEU A 175 23.68 5.64 8.75
C LEU A 175 24.71 6.17 7.74
N GLY A 176 24.56 7.42 7.29
CA GLY A 176 25.47 8.06 6.33
C GLY A 176 25.23 7.68 4.86
N THR A 177 24.42 6.65 4.59
CA THR A 177 24.09 6.19 3.23
C THR A 177 22.72 5.48 3.20
N THR A 178 22.27 5.12 2.01
CA THR A 178 21.05 4.38 1.70
C THR A 178 21.36 3.30 0.66
N TYR A 179 20.43 2.36 0.45
CA TYR A 179 20.62 1.34 -0.61
C TYR A 179 20.74 1.96 -2.01
N PRO A 180 19.87 2.92 -2.41
CA PRO A 180 20.03 3.60 -3.69
C PRO A 180 21.40 4.27 -3.84
N GLU A 181 21.86 5.02 -2.84
CA GLU A 181 23.15 5.73 -2.89
C GLU A 181 24.33 4.77 -3.03
N ALA A 182 24.37 3.71 -2.21
CA ALA A 182 25.45 2.73 -2.27
C ALA A 182 25.47 1.92 -3.59
N LEU A 183 24.31 1.61 -4.15
CA LEU A 183 24.23 0.94 -5.45
C LEU A 183 24.58 1.89 -6.60
N ALA A 184 24.31 3.19 -6.46
CA ALA A 184 24.77 4.20 -7.41
C ALA A 184 26.31 4.27 -7.46
N GLU A 185 26.97 4.24 -6.30
CA GLU A 185 28.44 4.15 -6.21
C GLU A 185 28.99 2.84 -6.84
N ALA A 186 28.20 1.78 -6.85
CA ALA A 186 28.52 0.50 -7.51
C ALA A 186 28.20 0.49 -9.02
N GLY A 187 27.81 1.62 -9.61
CA GLY A 187 27.57 1.77 -11.04
C GLY A 187 26.16 1.39 -11.52
N TRP A 188 25.18 1.34 -10.62
CA TRP A 188 23.76 1.24 -10.96
C TRP A 188 23.12 2.62 -11.06
N THR A 189 22.01 2.75 -11.79
CA THR A 189 21.13 3.92 -11.73
C THR A 189 19.87 3.56 -10.93
N PRO A 190 19.68 4.11 -9.71
CA PRO A 190 18.50 3.83 -8.91
C PRO A 190 17.25 4.55 -9.42
N LEU A 191 16.18 3.78 -9.68
CA LEU A 191 14.88 4.29 -10.07
C LEU A 191 13.90 4.10 -8.92
N MET A 192 13.52 5.21 -8.29
CA MET A 192 12.54 5.18 -7.21
C MET A 192 11.14 5.23 -7.80
N LEU A 193 10.31 4.23 -7.52
CA LEU A 193 8.93 4.22 -7.99
C LEU A 193 7.97 4.57 -6.86
N ARG A 194 6.89 5.25 -7.22
CA ARG A 194 5.72 5.43 -6.38
C ARG A 194 4.52 4.75 -7.02
N ALA A 195 3.76 4.02 -6.20
CA ALA A 195 2.57 3.29 -6.64
C ALA A 195 1.37 3.56 -5.72
N ASN A 196 0.17 3.45 -6.28
CA ASN A 196 -1.05 3.42 -5.50
C ASN A 196 -1.28 2.02 -4.92
N THR A 197 -0.77 1.81 -3.72
CA THR A 197 -0.86 0.54 -3.00
C THR A 197 -2.29 0.17 -2.55
N GLY A 198 -3.27 1.04 -2.79
CA GLY A 198 -4.69 0.72 -2.65
C GLY A 198 -5.29 -0.01 -3.85
N LEU A 199 -4.67 0.07 -5.04
CA LEU A 199 -5.17 -0.64 -6.22
C LEU A 199 -4.91 -2.15 -6.13
N PRO A 200 -5.72 -2.99 -6.81
CA PRO A 200 -5.45 -4.41 -6.94
C PRO A 200 -4.03 -4.69 -7.44
N LEU A 201 -3.44 -5.82 -7.01
CA LEU A 201 -2.07 -6.18 -7.41
C LEU A 201 -1.94 -6.35 -8.93
N ARG A 202 -2.99 -6.83 -9.60
CA ARG A 202 -3.02 -7.00 -11.06
C ARG A 202 -3.01 -5.67 -11.80
N GLU A 203 -3.75 -4.67 -11.30
CA GLU A 203 -3.78 -3.32 -11.88
C GLU A 203 -2.43 -2.62 -11.69
N ASN A 204 -1.86 -2.69 -10.49
CA ASN A 204 -0.51 -2.20 -10.23
C ASN A 204 0.53 -2.94 -11.09
N GLY A 205 0.39 -4.26 -11.28
CA GLY A 205 1.26 -5.05 -12.14
C GLY A 205 1.22 -4.57 -13.59
N ALA A 206 0.02 -4.39 -14.16
CA ALA A 206 -0.15 -3.89 -15.52
C ALA A 206 0.41 -2.47 -15.71
N ALA A 207 0.13 -1.57 -14.76
CA ALA A 207 0.68 -0.21 -14.78
C ALA A 207 2.22 -0.21 -14.72
N LEU A 208 2.80 -1.06 -13.89
CA LEU A 208 4.25 -1.17 -13.75
C LEU A 208 4.90 -1.74 -15.01
N THR A 209 4.29 -2.75 -15.64
CA THR A 209 4.76 -3.32 -16.90
C THR A 209 4.80 -2.26 -18.00
N GLY A 210 3.73 -1.45 -18.13
CA GLY A 210 3.70 -0.35 -19.09
C GLY A 210 4.76 0.72 -18.82
N LEU A 211 4.90 1.13 -17.54
CA LEU A 211 5.88 2.13 -17.13
C LEU A 211 7.32 1.65 -17.40
N LEU A 212 7.67 0.43 -16.99
CA LEU A 212 9.04 -0.09 -17.17
C LEU A 212 9.37 -0.34 -18.63
N GLN A 213 8.41 -0.76 -19.45
CA GLN A 213 8.61 -0.86 -20.89
C GLN A 213 8.94 0.51 -21.48
N GLN A 214 8.16 1.54 -21.15
CA GLN A 214 8.39 2.90 -21.63
C GLN A 214 9.73 3.46 -21.16
N VAL A 215 10.11 3.19 -19.91
CA VAL A 215 11.42 3.57 -19.35
C VAL A 215 12.56 2.91 -20.11
N VAL A 216 12.46 1.61 -20.43
CA VAL A 216 13.49 0.89 -21.18
C VAL A 216 13.63 1.45 -22.60
N GLU A 217 12.52 1.67 -23.29
CA GLU A 217 12.50 2.20 -24.67
C GLU A 217 13.01 3.64 -24.77
N SER A 218 12.79 4.44 -23.73
CA SER A 218 13.16 5.86 -23.68
C SER A 218 14.40 6.14 -22.84
N TRP A 219 15.10 5.11 -22.35
CA TRP A 219 16.24 5.30 -21.46
C TRP A 219 17.37 6.07 -22.18
N PRO A 220 18.10 6.98 -21.51
CA PRO A 220 19.13 7.81 -22.17
C PRO A 220 20.28 7.01 -22.81
N VAL A 221 20.52 5.80 -22.34
CA VAL A 221 21.53 4.86 -22.86
C VAL A 221 20.89 3.47 -23.01
N PRO A 222 21.45 2.54 -23.79
CA PRO A 222 20.91 1.18 -23.87
C PRO A 222 20.85 0.50 -22.50
N VAL A 223 19.69 -0.07 -22.15
CA VAL A 223 19.52 -0.83 -20.90
C VAL A 223 20.08 -2.23 -21.09
N GLU A 224 21.03 -2.61 -20.24
CA GLU A 224 21.73 -3.89 -20.28
C GLU A 224 21.22 -4.84 -19.19
N ARG A 225 20.85 -4.30 -18.02
CA ARG A 225 20.53 -5.10 -16.84
C ARG A 225 19.56 -4.36 -15.92
N ILE A 226 18.53 -5.07 -15.46
CA ILE A 226 17.58 -4.57 -14.46
C ILE A 226 17.65 -5.45 -13.20
N ALA A 227 17.70 -4.79 -12.04
CA ALA A 227 17.48 -5.40 -10.74
C ALA A 227 16.22 -4.79 -10.11
N LEU A 228 15.38 -5.63 -9.51
CA LEU A 228 14.13 -5.22 -8.87
C LEU A 228 14.26 -5.36 -7.35
N VAL A 229 13.99 -4.30 -6.60
CA VAL A 229 14.02 -4.30 -5.12
C VAL A 229 12.66 -3.86 -4.59
N GLY A 230 11.92 -4.81 -4.03
CA GLY A 230 10.58 -4.58 -3.50
C GLY A 230 10.52 -4.70 -1.99
N HIS A 231 9.98 -3.70 -1.31
CA HIS A 231 9.66 -3.79 0.11
C HIS A 231 8.20 -4.19 0.30
N SER A 232 7.92 -5.18 1.16
CA SER A 232 6.56 -5.56 1.54
C SER A 232 5.68 -5.84 0.31
N MET A 233 4.52 -5.16 0.20
CA MET A 233 3.64 -5.16 -0.98
C MET A 233 4.36 -4.83 -2.29
N GLY A 234 5.38 -3.96 -2.28
CA GLY A 234 6.14 -3.63 -3.48
C GLY A 234 6.74 -4.85 -4.16
N GLY A 235 7.20 -5.84 -3.39
CA GLY A 235 7.67 -7.12 -3.95
C GLY A 235 6.55 -7.95 -4.59
N LEU A 236 5.31 -7.84 -4.12
CA LEU A 236 4.16 -8.48 -4.78
C LEU A 236 3.81 -7.78 -6.09
N VAL A 237 3.85 -6.45 -6.12
CA VAL A 237 3.60 -5.68 -7.35
C VAL A 237 4.65 -5.99 -8.41
N LEU A 238 5.93 -6.05 -8.04
CA LEU A 238 7.02 -6.43 -8.97
C LEU A 238 6.79 -7.83 -9.55
N ARG A 239 6.37 -8.79 -8.71
CA ARG A 239 6.00 -10.14 -9.19
C ARG A 239 4.80 -10.11 -10.13
N ALA A 240 3.75 -9.36 -9.79
CA ALA A 240 2.57 -9.24 -10.63
C ALA A 240 2.92 -8.64 -12.00
N ALA A 241 3.79 -7.63 -12.05
CA ALA A 241 4.27 -7.02 -13.29
C ALA A 241 5.08 -7.99 -14.15
N GLY A 242 5.96 -8.79 -13.53
CA GLY A 242 6.72 -9.84 -14.22
C GLY A 242 5.85 -10.95 -14.83
N ALA A 243 4.60 -11.07 -14.39
CA ALA A 243 3.63 -12.05 -14.89
C ALA A 243 2.74 -11.52 -16.01
N VAL A 244 2.79 -10.21 -16.31
CA VAL A 244 1.98 -9.61 -17.36
C VAL A 244 2.53 -10.07 -18.71
N ALA A 245 1.71 -10.81 -19.46
CA ALA A 245 2.06 -11.22 -20.81
C ALA A 245 2.20 -9.99 -21.72
N SER A 246 3.19 -10.04 -22.60
CA SER A 246 3.48 -8.99 -23.58
C SER A 246 3.81 -9.67 -24.91
N ASP A 247 3.24 -9.15 -26.00
CA ASP A 247 3.54 -9.55 -27.38
C ASP A 247 4.69 -8.71 -27.98
N ILE A 248 5.45 -7.99 -27.14
CA ILE A 248 6.60 -7.19 -27.54
C ILE A 248 7.81 -8.12 -27.73
N ASP A 249 8.55 -7.95 -28.82
CA ASP A 249 9.72 -8.76 -29.16
C ASP A 249 10.81 -8.72 -28.08
N GLU A 250 11.08 -7.52 -27.54
CA GLU A 250 12.05 -7.29 -26.45
C GLU A 250 11.34 -6.73 -25.20
N PRO A 251 10.72 -7.60 -24.38
CA PRO A 251 10.04 -7.14 -23.18
C PRO A 251 11.06 -6.76 -22.10
N TRP A 252 10.80 -5.71 -21.34
CA TRP A 252 11.67 -5.26 -20.23
C TRP A 252 11.98 -6.40 -19.23
N THR A 253 11.09 -7.37 -19.07
CA THR A 253 11.28 -8.53 -18.18
C THR A 253 12.45 -9.40 -18.60
N ALA A 254 12.82 -9.43 -19.89
CA ALA A 254 14.00 -10.15 -20.39
C ALA A 254 15.32 -9.56 -19.85
N LEU A 255 15.33 -8.27 -19.52
CA LEU A 255 16.48 -7.57 -18.95
C LEU A 255 16.61 -7.75 -17.42
N VAL A 256 15.60 -8.33 -16.77
CA VAL A 256 15.60 -8.55 -15.32
C VAL A 256 16.53 -9.69 -14.94
N SER A 257 17.59 -9.35 -14.24
CA SER A 257 18.61 -10.29 -13.76
C SER A 257 18.39 -10.76 -12.32
N ASP A 258 17.87 -9.88 -11.47
CA ASP A 258 17.75 -10.11 -10.03
C ASP A 258 16.45 -9.51 -9.49
N VAL A 259 15.78 -10.25 -8.61
CA VAL A 259 14.60 -9.81 -7.86
C VAL A 259 14.87 -9.99 -6.37
N VAL A 260 14.98 -8.87 -5.65
CA VAL A 260 15.20 -8.81 -4.22
C VAL A 260 13.90 -8.44 -3.51
N SER A 261 13.40 -9.33 -2.65
CA SER A 261 12.21 -9.10 -1.85
C SER A 261 12.57 -8.85 -0.38
N LEU A 262 12.12 -7.72 0.16
CA LEU A 262 12.35 -7.32 1.54
C LEU A 262 11.06 -7.45 2.33
N GLY A 263 10.93 -8.54 3.10
CA GLY A 263 9.75 -8.78 3.94
C GLY A 263 8.46 -8.93 3.13
N THR A 264 8.53 -9.37 1.87
CA THR A 264 7.35 -9.47 0.99
C THR A 264 6.45 -10.63 1.39
N PRO A 265 5.15 -10.42 1.64
CA PRO A 265 4.25 -11.50 2.06
C PRO A 265 3.78 -12.34 0.85
N HIS A 266 4.67 -13.17 0.28
CA HIS A 266 4.38 -13.96 -0.93
C HIS A 266 3.16 -14.88 -0.77
N LEU A 267 2.96 -15.43 0.44
CA LEU A 267 1.84 -16.30 0.82
C LEU A 267 0.76 -15.54 1.61
N GLY A 268 0.79 -14.21 1.58
CA GLY A 268 -0.08 -13.35 2.35
C GLY A 268 0.50 -12.97 3.72
N ALA A 269 0.01 -11.87 4.27
CA ALA A 269 0.36 -11.42 5.61
C ALA A 269 -0.72 -11.90 6.59
N PRO A 270 -0.37 -12.52 7.73
CA PRO A 270 -1.32 -12.86 8.77
C PRO A 270 -1.74 -11.61 9.54
N VAL A 271 -2.33 -10.62 8.86
CA VAL A 271 -2.90 -9.43 9.50
C VAL A 271 -4.18 -9.87 10.20
N ALA A 272 -3.99 -10.33 11.44
CA ALA A 272 -4.99 -10.83 12.36
C ALA A 272 -5.90 -11.93 11.79
N THR A 273 -5.43 -13.17 11.86
CA THR A 273 -6.30 -14.37 11.81
C THR A 273 -7.40 -14.32 12.88
N GLY A 274 -7.28 -13.47 13.91
CA GLY A 274 -8.35 -13.14 14.87
C GLY A 274 -9.45 -12.21 14.34
N VAL A 275 -9.26 -11.57 13.17
CA VAL A 275 -10.22 -10.64 12.55
C VAL A 275 -10.74 -11.17 11.21
N GLY A 276 -9.99 -12.04 10.51
CA GLY A 276 -10.46 -12.68 9.27
C GLY A 276 -11.66 -13.62 9.46
N HIS A 277 -11.80 -14.26 10.62
CA HIS A 277 -13.04 -14.93 11.03
C HIS A 277 -13.99 -14.00 11.81
N GLY A 278 -13.47 -12.87 12.29
CA GLY A 278 -14.19 -11.88 13.07
C GLY A 278 -15.04 -10.95 12.22
N SER A 279 -14.62 -10.50 11.03
CA SER A 279 -15.47 -9.63 10.18
C SER A 279 -16.71 -10.36 9.69
N THR A 280 -16.56 -11.62 9.26
CA THR A 280 -17.72 -12.46 8.90
C THR A 280 -18.60 -12.72 10.11
N GLY A 281 -18.03 -13.02 11.29
CA GLY A 281 -18.80 -13.28 12.52
C GLY A 281 -19.42 -12.04 13.19
N LEU A 282 -18.76 -10.88 13.17
CA LEU A 282 -19.29 -9.60 13.68
C LEU A 282 -20.42 -9.09 12.78
N SER A 283 -20.43 -9.41 11.50
CA SER A 283 -21.54 -9.08 10.61
C SER A 283 -22.80 -9.94 10.84
N TRP A 284 -22.73 -11.00 11.66
CA TRP A 284 -23.88 -11.89 11.90
C TRP A 284 -24.90 -11.31 12.88
N LEU A 285 -24.49 -10.38 13.75
CA LEU A 285 -25.38 -9.66 14.66
C LEU A 285 -25.47 -8.18 14.23
N PRO A 286 -26.69 -7.61 14.10
CA PRO A 286 -26.88 -6.21 13.70
C PRO A 286 -26.09 -5.21 14.55
N GLU A 287 -25.89 -5.49 15.84
CA GLU A 287 -25.18 -4.64 16.80
C GLU A 287 -23.67 -4.58 16.56
N THR A 288 -23.11 -5.59 15.88
CA THR A 288 -21.67 -5.69 15.60
C THR A 288 -21.34 -5.50 14.12
N ALA A 289 -22.35 -5.47 13.24
CA ALA A 289 -22.18 -5.32 11.79
C ALA A 289 -21.50 -4.01 11.37
N ALA A 290 -21.59 -2.97 12.19
CA ALA A 290 -20.89 -1.71 11.97
C ALA A 290 -19.36 -1.84 12.05
N PHE A 291 -18.85 -2.69 12.94
CA PHE A 291 -17.42 -3.00 13.01
C PHE A 291 -16.95 -3.83 11.80
N GLY A 292 -17.83 -4.67 11.23
CA GLY A 292 -17.59 -5.37 9.96
C GLY A 292 -17.33 -4.39 8.81
N ARG A 293 -18.14 -3.33 8.68
CA ARG A 293 -17.97 -2.30 7.64
C ARG A 293 -16.66 -1.51 7.76
N ILE A 294 -16.26 -1.15 8.98
CA ILE A 294 -14.98 -0.48 9.24
C ILE A 294 -13.81 -1.40 8.83
N LEU A 295 -13.96 -2.71 9.01
CA LEU A 295 -12.96 -3.72 8.61
C LEU A 295 -12.97 -4.03 7.11
N GLU A 296 -14.12 -3.90 6.45
CA GLU A 296 -14.31 -4.11 4.99
C GLU A 296 -13.84 -2.94 4.14
N GLN A 297 -13.65 -1.75 4.71
CA GLN A 297 -13.21 -0.56 3.99
C GLN A 297 -11.74 -0.58 3.56
N ARG A 298 -11.08 -1.74 3.70
CA ARG A 298 -9.75 -2.02 3.18
C ARG A 298 -9.80 -2.02 1.65
N SER A 299 -8.97 -1.19 1.04
CA SER A 299 -8.77 -1.17 -0.41
C SER A 299 -8.57 -2.57 -1.01
N ALA A 300 -8.85 -2.71 -2.30
CA ALA A 300 -8.57 -3.96 -3.02
C ALA A 300 -7.11 -4.42 -2.86
N GLY A 301 -6.14 -3.50 -2.87
CA GLY A 301 -4.72 -3.79 -2.63
C GLY A 301 -4.46 -4.43 -1.26
N VAL A 302 -5.07 -3.92 -0.18
CA VAL A 302 -4.94 -4.51 1.16
C VAL A 302 -5.54 -5.93 1.20
N ARG A 303 -6.67 -6.16 0.53
CA ARG A 303 -7.27 -7.51 0.45
C ARG A 303 -6.38 -8.48 -0.30
N ASP A 304 -5.75 -8.05 -1.39
CA ASP A 304 -4.80 -8.85 -2.14
C ASP A 304 -3.51 -9.12 -1.36
N LEU A 305 -3.00 -8.16 -0.57
CA LEU A 305 -1.86 -8.36 0.34
C LEU A 305 -2.11 -9.47 1.36
N VAL A 306 -3.32 -9.51 1.92
CA VAL A 306 -3.72 -10.54 2.89
C VAL A 306 -3.78 -11.93 2.23
N ARG A 307 -4.20 -12.00 0.96
CA ARG A 307 -4.22 -13.26 0.19
C ARG A 307 -2.84 -13.70 -0.31
N GLY A 308 -1.96 -12.74 -0.63
CA GLY A 308 -0.69 -13.00 -1.32
C GLY A 308 -0.87 -13.33 -2.81
N LEU A 309 0.22 -13.73 -3.45
CA LEU A 309 0.28 -14.14 -4.87
C LEU A 309 0.90 -15.54 -4.97
N ALA A 310 0.29 -16.51 -4.28
CA ALA A 310 0.93 -17.80 -4.08
C ALA A 310 1.05 -18.60 -5.38
N GLU A 311 -0.05 -18.96 -6.04
CA GLU A 311 -0.02 -19.93 -7.15
C GLU A 311 -0.28 -19.32 -8.54
N ASP A 312 -0.88 -18.13 -8.63
CA ASP A 312 -1.30 -17.54 -9.91
C ASP A 312 -0.18 -16.85 -10.72
N VAL A 313 1.01 -16.69 -10.12
CA VAL A 313 2.11 -15.88 -10.69
C VAL A 313 3.45 -16.61 -10.51
N PRO A 314 3.91 -17.34 -11.55
CA PRO A 314 5.23 -17.98 -11.51
C PRO A 314 6.36 -16.94 -11.45
N PRO A 315 7.52 -17.29 -10.88
CA PRO A 315 8.69 -16.44 -10.94
C PRO A 315 9.19 -16.26 -12.38
N LEU A 316 9.90 -15.16 -12.62
CA LEU A 316 10.63 -14.94 -13.87
C LEU A 316 11.69 -16.05 -14.02
N PRO A 317 11.68 -16.82 -15.12
CA PRO A 317 12.43 -18.07 -15.21
C PRO A 317 13.96 -17.87 -15.23
N HIS A 318 14.43 -16.72 -15.71
CA HIS A 318 15.85 -16.39 -15.86
C HIS A 318 16.41 -15.48 -14.75
N ALA A 319 15.54 -14.91 -13.91
CA ALA A 319 15.97 -14.00 -12.85
C ALA A 319 16.34 -14.75 -11.58
N ARG A 320 17.40 -14.30 -10.89
CA ARG A 320 17.76 -14.80 -9.56
C ARG A 320 16.88 -14.14 -8.50
N TYR A 321 16.37 -14.92 -7.56
CA TYR A 321 15.53 -14.43 -6.48
C TYR A 321 16.31 -14.38 -5.16
N HIS A 322 16.24 -13.24 -4.48
CA HIS A 322 16.89 -12.99 -3.19
C HIS A 322 15.82 -12.60 -2.17
N LEU A 323 15.56 -13.47 -1.20
CA LEU A 323 14.43 -13.33 -0.27
C LEU A 323 14.93 -12.97 1.12
N VAL A 324 14.57 -11.76 1.59
CA VAL A 324 14.97 -11.25 2.90
C VAL A 324 13.79 -11.31 3.87
N ALA A 325 14.01 -11.94 5.02
CA ALA A 325 13.05 -11.95 6.12
C ALA A 325 13.66 -11.39 7.40
N ALA A 326 12.87 -10.60 8.13
CA ALA A 326 13.24 -10.09 9.44
C ALA A 326 12.54 -10.84 10.58
N THR A 327 13.19 -10.86 11.75
CA THR A 327 12.53 -11.20 13.02
C THR A 327 12.90 -10.21 14.12
N LEU A 328 11.94 -9.87 14.99
CA LEU A 328 12.24 -9.09 16.19
C LEU A 328 13.25 -9.79 17.12
N THR A 329 13.23 -11.13 17.15
CA THR A 329 14.18 -11.92 17.93
C THR A 329 15.53 -12.01 17.23
N SER A 330 16.59 -12.24 18.01
CA SER A 330 17.94 -12.50 17.47
C SER A 330 18.04 -13.84 16.74
N SER A 331 17.20 -14.82 17.08
CA SER A 331 17.22 -16.16 16.50
C SER A 331 15.94 -16.47 15.71
N ARG A 332 16.12 -16.99 14.50
CA ARG A 332 15.09 -17.58 13.61
C ARG A 332 14.32 -18.73 14.27
N ARG A 333 14.97 -19.48 15.17
CA ARG A 333 14.43 -20.71 15.79
C ARG A 333 13.61 -20.44 17.05
N HIS A 334 13.50 -19.19 17.50
CA HIS A 334 12.68 -18.88 18.65
C HIS A 334 11.20 -19.01 18.27
N PRO A 335 10.37 -19.77 19.01
CA PRO A 335 8.98 -20.04 18.64
C PRO A 335 8.12 -18.77 18.50
N VAL A 336 8.47 -17.70 19.23
CA VAL A 336 7.85 -16.38 19.10
C VAL A 336 8.31 -15.65 17.82
N GLY A 337 9.58 -15.79 17.40
CA GLY A 337 10.10 -15.17 16.18
C GLY A 337 9.57 -15.82 14.90
N ALA A 338 9.29 -17.13 14.94
CA ALA A 338 8.71 -17.86 13.81
C ALA A 338 7.25 -17.47 13.54
N THR A 339 6.52 -17.00 14.57
CA THR A 339 5.10 -16.62 14.48
C THR A 339 4.88 -15.12 14.35
N VAL A 340 5.68 -14.30 15.04
CA VAL A 340 5.58 -12.83 15.00
C VAL A 340 6.35 -12.23 13.82
N GLY A 341 7.42 -12.90 13.35
CA GLY A 341 8.25 -12.39 12.26
C GLY A 341 8.77 -10.99 12.55
N ASP A 342 8.54 -10.08 11.61
CA ASP A 342 8.93 -8.67 11.67
C ASP A 342 7.81 -7.73 12.16
N LEU A 343 6.76 -8.30 12.78
CA LEU A 343 5.48 -7.70 13.20
C LEU A 343 4.39 -7.63 12.13
N LEU A 344 4.71 -7.85 10.85
CA LEU A 344 3.72 -7.79 9.77
C LEU A 344 3.72 -9.05 8.91
N VAL A 345 4.89 -9.62 8.66
CA VAL A 345 5.08 -10.75 7.76
C VAL A 345 5.86 -11.86 8.47
N SER A 346 5.32 -13.09 8.37
CA SER A 346 6.01 -14.27 8.89
C SER A 346 7.19 -14.65 7.99
N PRO A 347 8.30 -15.19 8.53
CA PRO A 347 9.44 -15.60 7.71
C PRO A 347 9.09 -16.66 6.66
N SER A 348 8.13 -17.55 6.93
CA SER A 348 7.65 -18.52 5.94
C SER A 348 6.97 -17.85 4.74
N SER A 349 6.18 -16.80 4.97
CA SER A 349 5.56 -16.03 3.88
C SER A 349 6.61 -15.22 3.11
N ALA A 350 7.57 -14.61 3.83
CA ALA A 350 8.67 -13.86 3.24
C ALA A 350 9.60 -14.71 2.35
N TRP A 351 9.78 -15.99 2.66
CA TRP A 351 10.55 -16.91 1.82
C TRP A 351 9.70 -17.68 0.80
N GLY A 352 8.39 -17.44 0.75
CA GLY A 352 7.48 -18.17 -0.13
C GLY A 352 7.46 -19.69 0.16
N ARG A 353 7.55 -20.09 1.43
CA ARG A 353 7.51 -21.49 1.86
C ARG A 353 6.17 -21.81 2.50
N ASP A 354 5.40 -22.69 1.86
CA ASP A 354 4.07 -23.05 2.36
C ASP A 354 4.13 -24.04 3.55
N ARG A 355 2.97 -24.32 4.15
CA ARG A 355 2.87 -25.26 5.29
C ARG A 355 3.24 -26.69 4.95
N ARG A 356 3.22 -27.07 3.67
CA ARG A 356 3.60 -28.40 3.17
C ARG A 356 5.08 -28.45 2.76
N GLY A 357 5.82 -27.34 2.91
CA GLY A 357 7.23 -27.24 2.57
C GLY A 357 7.49 -26.96 1.09
N ARG A 358 6.47 -26.64 0.28
CA ARG A 358 6.67 -26.24 -1.11
C ARG A 358 7.30 -24.84 -1.16
N GLU A 359 8.29 -24.67 -2.02
CA GLU A 359 9.00 -23.41 -2.23
C GLU A 359 8.47 -22.74 -3.50
N LEU A 360 8.02 -21.50 -3.38
CA LEU A 360 7.59 -20.68 -4.52
C LEU A 360 8.77 -20.24 -5.42
N PHE A 361 9.97 -20.16 -4.85
CA PHE A 361 11.20 -19.76 -5.54
C PHE A 361 12.29 -20.81 -5.29
N PRO A 362 12.24 -21.96 -5.98
CA PRO A 362 13.27 -22.97 -5.86
C PRO A 362 14.64 -22.40 -6.24
N GLY A 363 15.65 -22.61 -5.40
CA GLY A 363 17.01 -22.11 -5.64
C GLY A 363 17.24 -20.64 -5.31
N ALA A 364 16.27 -19.96 -4.69
CA ALA A 364 16.44 -18.58 -4.23
C ALA A 364 17.45 -18.45 -3.09
N ASP A 365 18.23 -17.37 -3.12
CA ASP A 365 19.06 -16.96 -2.00
C ASP A 365 18.17 -16.45 -0.86
N VAL A 366 18.49 -16.84 0.37
CA VAL A 366 17.67 -16.50 1.54
C VAL A 366 18.52 -15.82 2.60
N LEU A 367 18.11 -14.61 2.99
CA LEU A 367 18.72 -13.86 4.07
C LEU A 367 17.74 -13.73 5.25
N HIS A 368 18.23 -14.09 6.44
CA HIS A 368 17.54 -13.81 7.71
C HIS A 368 18.26 -12.69 8.47
N VAL A 369 17.47 -11.73 8.94
CA VAL A 369 17.93 -10.60 9.73
C VAL A 369 17.18 -10.58 11.07
N GLY A 370 17.91 -10.68 12.19
CA GLY A 370 17.33 -10.62 13.52
C GLY A 370 17.37 -9.22 14.13
N ARG A 371 16.63 -9.02 15.23
CA ARG A 371 16.57 -7.76 16.00
C ARG A 371 16.15 -6.55 15.16
N THR A 372 15.27 -6.78 14.19
CA THR A 372 14.76 -5.73 13.32
C THR A 372 13.28 -5.93 13.06
N ASP A 373 12.57 -4.83 12.89
CA ASP A 373 11.16 -4.81 12.50
C ASP A 373 11.05 -4.70 10.97
N HIS A 374 9.81 -4.72 10.46
CA HIS A 374 9.53 -4.66 9.04
C HIS A 374 10.21 -3.44 8.36
N PHE A 375 10.08 -2.25 8.94
CA PHE A 375 10.70 -1.03 8.40
C PHE A 375 12.22 -0.98 8.60
N GLY A 376 12.76 -1.73 9.55
CA GLY A 376 14.18 -1.90 9.74
C GLY A 376 14.87 -2.55 8.54
N LEU A 377 14.16 -3.38 7.77
CA LEU A 377 14.65 -3.96 6.51
C LEU A 377 15.02 -2.93 5.46
N LEU A 378 14.44 -1.72 5.48
CA LEU A 378 14.74 -0.65 4.53
C LEU A 378 16.13 -0.02 4.70
N CYS A 379 16.80 -0.28 5.83
CA CYS A 379 18.07 0.36 6.16
C CYS A 379 19.03 -0.54 6.96
N HIS A 380 18.78 -1.85 6.99
CA HIS A 380 19.61 -2.80 7.71
C HIS A 380 20.98 -2.98 7.03
N PRO A 381 22.12 -2.88 7.75
CA PRO A 381 23.46 -3.00 7.17
C PRO A 381 23.72 -4.33 6.45
N ARG A 382 23.33 -5.46 7.05
CA ARG A 382 23.48 -6.78 6.40
C ARG A 382 22.71 -6.91 5.08
N VAL A 383 21.60 -6.18 4.93
CA VAL A 383 20.84 -6.17 3.67
C VAL A 383 21.59 -5.34 2.64
N LEU A 384 22.18 -4.20 3.01
CA LEU A 384 23.05 -3.42 2.12
C LEU A 384 24.25 -4.26 1.63
N GLU A 385 24.96 -4.92 2.55
CA GLU A 385 26.10 -5.79 2.22
C GLU A 385 25.68 -6.90 1.24
N SER A 386 24.51 -7.49 1.46
CA SER A 386 23.97 -8.54 0.59
C SER A 386 23.55 -7.99 -0.77
N LEU A 387 22.91 -6.82 -0.83
CA LEU A 387 22.58 -6.14 -2.09
C LEU A 387 23.83 -5.89 -2.94
N LEU A 388 24.90 -5.35 -2.34
CA LEU A 388 26.15 -5.11 -3.05
C LEU A 388 26.81 -6.41 -3.52
N THR A 389 26.65 -7.51 -2.76
CA THR A 389 27.21 -8.82 -3.13
C THR A 389 26.41 -9.47 -4.26
N TRP A 390 25.08 -9.44 -4.19
CA TRP A 390 24.20 -10.06 -5.18
C TRP A 390 24.20 -9.32 -6.52
N LEU A 391 24.31 -7.99 -6.47
CA LEU A 391 24.25 -7.10 -7.63
C LEU A 391 25.63 -6.65 -8.15
N ALA A 392 26.70 -7.29 -7.68
CA ALA A 392 28.06 -7.07 -8.18
C ALA A 392 28.21 -7.42 -9.69
#